data_AF-A0A9E7RUN7-F1
#
_entry.id   AF-A0A9E7RUN7-F1
#
_cell.length_a   1.000
_cell.length_b   1.000
_cell.length_c   1.000
_cell.angle_alpha   90.00
_cell.angle_beta   90.00
_cell.angle_gamma   90.00
#
_symmetry.space_group_name_H-M   'P 1'
#
loop_
_entity.id
_entity.type
_entity.pdbx_description
1 polymer ?
#
loop_
_entity_poly.entity_id
_entity_poly.type
_entity_poly.pdbx_seq_one_letter_code
_entity_poly.pdbx_strand_id
1 'polypeptide(L)'
;MHKYGPHIFHTDYREVFEYLSRFTEWREYQHRVLGSIDGRLVPLPFNLTSMRELLPESLSRRLEEKLLEKHPHGARVHILELMEEDDPDLRFLADYIYRKVFLNYTMKQWGLKPEEIDPEVTGRVPVVLSNDDRYFQDTYQAVPLRGYTGMIGRMLDHPNIKLMLNTSHDEVLELRDGSIFVMGSEFRGKLVFTGKIDELFNYRYGELPYRSLDFRFEAHDMEWFQEAATINYPNNYDYTRITEFKHLHPVRSDRTVIVKEYPCSHVRGENEACYPIFTEETREMYRRYLELAADYDNLVLVGRLAEYRYYDMDDIVKRSLDVFREMIL
;
A
#
# COMPACT_ATOMS: atom_id res chain seq x y z
N MET A 1 -10.79 14.33 1.39
CA MET A 1 -10.12 13.77 0.18
C MET A 1 -8.70 13.40 0.54
N HIS A 2 -8.14 12.37 -0.08
CA HIS A 2 -6.72 12.01 0.12
C HIS A 2 -5.94 12.40 -1.14
N LYS A 3 -4.93 13.26 -1.00
CA LYS A 3 -4.17 13.82 -2.13
C LYS A 3 -3.33 12.75 -2.87
N TYR A 4 -2.86 11.75 -2.14
CA TYR A 4 -1.91 10.74 -2.63
C TYR A 4 -2.55 9.35 -2.68
N GLY A 5 -3.82 9.27 -3.12
CA GLY A 5 -4.56 8.01 -3.25
C GLY A 5 -5.31 7.56 -1.98
N PRO A 6 -6.17 6.52 -2.09
CA PRO A 6 -6.94 5.99 -0.98
C PRO A 6 -6.03 5.41 0.12
N HIS A 7 -6.20 5.88 1.35
CA HIS A 7 -5.55 5.34 2.53
C HIS A 7 -6.66 4.83 3.46
N ILE A 8 -6.69 3.52 3.67
CA ILE A 8 -7.64 2.85 4.55
C ILE A 8 -6.84 2.19 5.66
N PHE A 9 -7.17 2.50 6.91
CA PHE A 9 -6.50 1.91 8.05
C PHE A 9 -7.15 0.57 8.41
N HIS A 10 -6.32 -0.46 8.52
CA HIS A 10 -6.66 -1.78 8.99
C HIS A 10 -5.46 -2.30 9.82
N THR A 11 -5.72 -3.14 10.82
CA THR A 11 -4.64 -3.81 11.56
C THR A 11 -5.15 -4.99 12.38
N ASP A 12 -4.31 -5.99 12.59
CA ASP A 12 -4.47 -6.99 13.65
C ASP A 12 -3.74 -6.60 14.95
N TYR A 13 -2.88 -5.59 14.90
CA TYR A 13 -2.12 -5.11 16.05
C TYR A 13 -2.99 -4.24 16.96
N ARG A 14 -3.52 -4.86 18.02
CA ARG A 14 -4.24 -4.14 19.07
C ARG A 14 -3.45 -2.94 19.62
N GLU A 15 -2.15 -3.09 19.83
CA GLU A 15 -1.30 -2.01 20.35
C GLU A 15 -1.24 -0.80 19.41
N VAL A 16 -1.25 -1.03 18.09
CA VAL A 16 -1.24 0.05 17.07
C VAL A 16 -2.58 0.76 17.08
N PHE A 17 -3.67 0.00 17.09
CA PHE A 17 -5.02 0.59 17.13
C PHE A 17 -5.21 1.43 18.41
N GLU A 18 -4.84 0.90 19.58
CA GLU A 18 -4.91 1.63 20.85
C GLU A 18 -4.02 2.86 20.87
N TYR A 19 -2.78 2.76 20.34
CA TYR A 19 -1.87 3.90 20.23
C TYR A 19 -2.47 5.03 19.39
N LEU A 20 -2.95 4.73 18.18
CA LEU A 20 -3.53 5.72 17.28
C LEU A 20 -4.86 6.29 17.80
N SER A 21 -5.63 5.51 18.55
CA SER A 21 -6.88 5.95 19.20
C SER A 21 -6.67 7.10 20.20
N ARG A 22 -5.45 7.28 20.73
CA ARG A 22 -5.11 8.45 21.56
C ARG A 22 -5.15 9.76 20.77
N PHE A 23 -5.01 9.67 19.46
CA PHE A 23 -4.92 10.81 18.55
C PHE A 23 -6.08 10.88 17.56
N THR A 24 -7.06 9.99 17.62
CA THR A 24 -8.28 10.13 16.82
C THR A 24 -9.43 9.32 17.37
N GLU A 25 -10.64 9.82 17.14
CA GLU A 25 -11.84 8.99 17.13
C GLU A 25 -11.92 8.25 15.79
N TRP A 26 -12.52 7.07 15.81
CA TRP A 26 -12.63 6.20 14.66
C TRP A 26 -14.05 6.19 14.11
N ARG A 27 -14.12 6.05 12.79
CA ARG A 27 -15.31 5.60 12.11
C ARG A 27 -15.05 4.18 11.62
N GLU A 28 -15.85 3.23 12.09
CA GLU A 28 -15.80 1.86 11.56
C GLU A 28 -16.06 1.87 10.05
N TYR A 29 -15.16 1.23 9.31
CA TYR A 29 -15.23 1.18 7.87
C TYR A 29 -14.49 -0.07 7.37
N GLN A 30 -15.23 -0.97 6.74
CA GLN A 30 -14.69 -2.17 6.12
C GLN A 30 -14.62 -1.94 4.61
N HIS A 31 -13.39 -1.91 4.09
CA HIS A 31 -13.19 -1.63 2.68
C HIS A 31 -13.70 -2.77 1.82
N ARG A 32 -14.41 -2.44 0.74
CA ARG A 32 -14.78 -3.37 -0.33
C ARG A 32 -14.32 -2.77 -1.64
N VAL A 33 -13.73 -3.61 -2.47
CA VAL A 33 -13.22 -3.24 -3.80
C VAL A 33 -13.95 -4.11 -4.81
N LEU A 34 -14.30 -3.53 -5.95
CA LEU A 34 -14.81 -4.28 -7.08
C LEU A 34 -13.78 -4.29 -8.22
N GLY A 35 -13.75 -5.37 -8.99
CA GLY A 35 -13.00 -5.49 -10.23
C GLY A 35 -13.94 -5.50 -11.43
N SER A 36 -13.65 -4.66 -12.42
CA SER A 36 -14.30 -4.69 -13.73
C SER A 36 -13.71 -5.82 -14.59
N ILE A 37 -14.38 -6.97 -14.61
CA ILE A 37 -13.92 -8.20 -15.28
C ILE A 37 -15.02 -8.70 -16.21
N ASP A 38 -14.69 -8.89 -17.49
CA ASP A 38 -15.60 -9.40 -18.53
C ASP A 38 -16.97 -8.66 -18.57
N GLY A 39 -16.94 -7.35 -18.33
CA GLY A 39 -18.13 -6.48 -18.34
C GLY A 39 -18.97 -6.53 -17.06
N ARG A 40 -18.53 -7.23 -16.02
CA ARG A 40 -19.17 -7.30 -14.70
C ARG A 40 -18.30 -6.65 -13.63
N LEU A 41 -18.95 -6.12 -12.59
CA LEU A 41 -18.29 -5.68 -11.37
C LEU A 41 -18.41 -6.81 -10.35
N VAL A 42 -17.27 -7.33 -9.90
CA VAL A 42 -17.22 -8.42 -8.92
C VAL A 42 -16.29 -8.12 -7.76
N PRO A 43 -16.49 -8.70 -6.57
CA PRO A 43 -15.62 -8.47 -5.42
C PRO A 43 -14.14 -8.71 -5.70
N LEU A 44 -13.29 -7.92 -5.05
CA LEU A 44 -11.87 -8.20 -4.87
C LEU A 44 -11.53 -8.16 -3.38
N PRO A 45 -10.60 -9.00 -2.87
CA PRO A 45 -9.89 -10.08 -3.57
C PRO A 45 -10.82 -11.12 -4.20
N PHE A 46 -10.35 -11.79 -5.26
CA PHE A 46 -11.18 -12.77 -5.96
C PHE A 46 -11.60 -13.88 -5.00
N ASN A 47 -12.90 -14.12 -4.90
CA ASN A 47 -13.48 -15.04 -3.93
C ASN A 47 -14.62 -15.89 -4.53
N LEU A 48 -15.32 -16.67 -3.70
CA LEU A 48 -16.40 -17.55 -4.18
C LEU A 48 -17.57 -16.75 -4.77
N THR A 49 -17.88 -15.56 -4.24
CA THR A 49 -18.86 -14.63 -4.82
C THR A 49 -18.43 -14.25 -6.24
N SER A 50 -17.18 -13.83 -6.40
CA SER A 50 -16.61 -13.42 -7.70
C SER A 50 -16.68 -14.54 -8.74
N MET A 51 -16.35 -15.76 -8.33
CA MET A 51 -16.40 -16.95 -9.18
C MET A 51 -17.83 -17.22 -9.67
N ARG A 52 -18.81 -17.20 -8.76
CA ARG A 52 -20.23 -17.43 -9.11
C ARG A 52 -20.80 -16.33 -10.01
N GLU A 53 -20.36 -15.08 -9.84
CA GLU A 53 -20.77 -13.96 -10.68
C GLU A 53 -20.14 -13.99 -12.09
N LEU A 54 -18.97 -14.60 -12.26
CA LEU A 54 -18.26 -14.61 -13.56
C LEU A 54 -18.50 -15.89 -14.36
N LEU A 55 -18.70 -17.03 -13.71
CA LEU A 55 -18.77 -18.34 -14.37
C LEU A 55 -20.19 -18.93 -14.31
N PRO A 56 -20.57 -19.78 -15.28
CA PRO A 56 -21.86 -20.48 -15.25
C PRO A 56 -22.05 -21.30 -13.97
N GLU A 57 -23.26 -21.32 -13.42
CA GLU A 57 -23.57 -21.93 -12.12
C GLU A 57 -23.06 -23.38 -11.98
N SER A 58 -23.26 -24.20 -13.01
CA SER A 58 -22.82 -25.60 -13.02
C SER A 58 -21.29 -25.74 -12.96
N LEU A 59 -20.56 -24.82 -13.60
CA LEU A 59 -19.11 -24.78 -13.55
C LEU A 59 -18.62 -24.29 -12.19
N SER A 60 -19.21 -23.21 -11.67
CA SER A 60 -18.85 -22.63 -10.37
C SER A 60 -19.04 -23.61 -9.23
N ARG A 61 -20.15 -24.37 -9.21
CA ARG A 61 -20.39 -25.41 -8.19
C ARG A 61 -19.31 -26.48 -8.19
N ARG A 62 -18.97 -27.01 -9.37
CA ARG A 62 -17.93 -28.03 -9.54
C ARG A 62 -16.55 -27.52 -9.12
N LEU A 63 -16.22 -26.27 -9.45
CA LEU A 63 -14.96 -25.64 -9.05
C LEU A 63 -14.90 -25.40 -7.54
N GLU A 64 -15.98 -24.93 -6.94
CA GLU A 64 -16.09 -24.70 -5.50
C GLU A 64 -15.91 -25.99 -4.70
N GLU A 65 -16.57 -27.07 -5.10
CA GLU A 65 -16.42 -28.41 -4.49
C GLU A 65 -14.95 -28.84 -4.50
N LYS A 66 -14.29 -28.78 -5.66
CA LYS A 66 -12.87 -29.14 -5.80
C LYS A 66 -11.93 -28.26 -4.98
N LEU A 67 -12.18 -26.96 -4.95
CA LEU A 67 -11.38 -26.03 -4.13
C LEU A 67 -11.50 -26.36 -2.64
N LEU A 68 -12.71 -26.64 -2.16
CA LEU A 68 -12.99 -26.94 -0.76
C LEU A 68 -12.54 -28.33 -0.33
N GLU A 69 -12.39 -29.27 -1.27
CA GLU A 69 -11.74 -30.56 -1.01
C GLU A 69 -10.23 -30.41 -0.75
N LYS A 70 -9.58 -29.43 -1.39
CA LYS A 70 -8.13 -29.19 -1.26
C LYS A 70 -7.77 -28.20 -0.16
N HIS A 71 -8.60 -27.19 0.04
CA HIS A 71 -8.34 -26.08 0.94
C HIS A 71 -9.54 -25.82 1.86
N PRO A 72 -9.33 -25.47 3.14
CA PRO A 72 -10.44 -25.16 4.02
C PRO A 72 -11.18 -23.89 3.58
N HIS A 73 -12.46 -23.80 3.92
CA HIS A 73 -13.21 -22.54 3.77
C HIS A 73 -12.51 -21.41 4.52
N GLY A 74 -12.38 -20.25 3.88
CA GLY A 74 -11.61 -19.10 4.37
C GLY A 74 -10.12 -19.13 4.04
N ALA A 75 -9.63 -20.18 3.36
CA ALA A 75 -8.23 -20.22 2.90
C ALA A 75 -7.90 -19.03 1.99
N ARG A 76 -6.65 -18.58 2.09
CA ARG A 76 -6.06 -17.51 1.29
C ARG A 76 -4.92 -18.14 0.49
N VAL A 77 -5.15 -18.34 -0.80
CA VAL A 77 -4.22 -19.04 -1.69
C VAL A 77 -3.54 -18.03 -2.61
N HIS A 78 -2.23 -18.13 -2.77
CA HIS A 78 -1.52 -17.26 -3.69
C HIS A 78 -1.88 -17.62 -5.14
N ILE A 79 -1.99 -16.63 -6.03
CA ILE A 79 -2.35 -16.93 -7.42
C ILE A 79 -1.30 -17.81 -8.12
N LEU A 80 -0.01 -17.60 -7.85
CA LEU A 80 1.05 -18.44 -8.45
C LEU A 80 1.03 -19.88 -7.90
N GLU A 81 0.65 -20.08 -6.64
CA GLU A 81 0.47 -21.42 -6.05
C GLU A 81 -0.74 -22.12 -6.69
N LEU A 82 -1.85 -21.40 -6.88
CA LEU A 82 -3.02 -21.94 -7.59
C LEU A 82 -2.68 -22.31 -9.06
N MET A 83 -1.73 -21.60 -9.67
CA MET A 83 -1.17 -21.91 -11.00
C MET A 83 -0.24 -23.13 -11.01
N GLU A 84 -0.03 -23.81 -9.88
CA GLU A 84 0.69 -25.10 -9.80
C GLU A 84 -0.26 -26.31 -9.71
N GLU A 85 -1.56 -26.12 -9.47
CA GLU A 85 -2.61 -27.17 -9.45
C GLU A 85 -2.67 -28.17 -10.63
N ASP A 86 -2.54 -29.47 -10.35
CA ASP A 86 -2.61 -30.52 -11.39
C ASP A 86 -4.04 -30.85 -11.88
N ASP A 87 -5.08 -30.50 -11.11
CA ASP A 87 -6.45 -30.79 -11.51
C ASP A 87 -6.87 -29.89 -12.70
N PRO A 88 -7.37 -30.45 -13.82
CA PRO A 88 -7.68 -29.66 -15.01
C PRO A 88 -8.69 -28.52 -14.79
N ASP A 89 -9.66 -28.69 -13.88
CA ASP A 89 -10.65 -27.66 -13.60
C ASP A 89 -10.05 -26.55 -12.73
N LEU A 90 -9.25 -26.91 -11.73
CA LEU A 90 -8.55 -25.93 -10.90
C LEU A 90 -7.49 -25.18 -11.69
N ARG A 91 -6.77 -25.85 -12.60
CA ARG A 91 -5.84 -25.21 -13.54
C ARG A 91 -6.56 -24.22 -14.46
N PHE A 92 -7.75 -24.58 -14.97
CA PHE A 92 -8.58 -23.65 -15.74
C PHE A 92 -8.95 -22.41 -14.92
N LEU A 93 -9.41 -22.60 -13.69
CA LEU A 93 -9.77 -21.49 -12.80
C LEU A 93 -8.57 -20.61 -12.48
N ALA A 94 -7.41 -21.22 -12.19
CA ALA A 94 -6.16 -20.51 -11.94
C ALA A 94 -5.77 -19.63 -13.12
N ASP A 95 -5.76 -20.18 -14.35
CA ASP A 95 -5.43 -19.44 -15.56
C ASP A 95 -6.43 -18.30 -15.81
N TYR A 96 -7.72 -18.55 -15.59
CA TYR A 96 -8.75 -17.52 -15.69
C TYR A 96 -8.49 -16.37 -14.70
N ILE A 97 -8.31 -16.67 -13.41
CA ILE A 97 -8.06 -15.66 -12.37
C ILE A 97 -6.76 -14.91 -12.67
N TYR A 98 -5.67 -15.62 -12.97
CA TYR A 98 -4.37 -15.03 -13.28
C TYR A 98 -4.49 -14.03 -14.43
N ARG A 99 -5.08 -14.43 -15.56
CA ARG A 99 -5.19 -13.55 -16.74
C ARG A 99 -6.12 -12.37 -16.52
N LYS A 100 -7.27 -12.60 -15.87
CA LYS A 100 -8.36 -11.62 -15.79
C LYS A 100 -8.27 -10.69 -14.59
N VAL A 101 -7.62 -11.11 -13.51
CA VAL A 101 -7.52 -10.34 -12.26
C VAL A 101 -6.12 -9.79 -12.07
N PHE A 102 -5.09 -10.63 -12.26
CA PHE A 102 -3.73 -10.32 -11.83
C PHE A 102 -2.85 -9.77 -12.95
N LEU A 103 -2.66 -10.52 -14.04
CA LEU A 103 -1.64 -10.26 -15.07
C LEU A 103 -1.64 -8.80 -15.56
N ASN A 104 -2.75 -8.37 -16.15
CA ASN A 104 -2.82 -7.04 -16.76
C ASN A 104 -2.82 -5.92 -15.72
N TYR A 105 -3.44 -6.13 -14.55
CA TYR A 105 -3.40 -5.14 -13.46
C TYR A 105 -1.96 -4.94 -12.96
N THR A 106 -1.26 -6.05 -12.73
CA THR A 106 0.12 -6.09 -12.26
C THR A 106 1.07 -5.46 -13.28
N MET A 107 0.93 -5.80 -14.56
CA MET A 107 1.71 -5.17 -15.63
C MET A 107 1.46 -3.67 -15.72
N LYS A 108 0.22 -3.19 -15.54
CA LYS A 108 -0.07 -1.75 -15.48
C LYS A 108 0.58 -1.10 -14.27
N GLN A 109 0.41 -1.68 -13.09
CA GLN A 109 0.91 -1.12 -11.83
C GLN A 109 2.44 -1.07 -11.78
N TRP A 110 3.11 -2.13 -12.23
CA TRP A 110 4.54 -2.36 -11.99
C TRP A 110 5.40 -2.37 -13.24
N GLY A 111 4.82 -2.53 -14.43
CA GLY A 111 5.57 -2.77 -15.66
C GLY A 111 6.18 -4.16 -15.77
N LEU A 112 5.82 -5.08 -14.86
CA LEU A 112 6.34 -6.44 -14.73
C LEU A 112 5.17 -7.44 -14.64
N LYS A 113 5.40 -8.69 -15.02
CA LYS A 113 4.43 -9.77 -14.80
C LYS A 113 4.42 -10.24 -13.35
N PRO A 114 3.35 -10.91 -12.87
CA PRO A 114 3.30 -11.42 -11.50
C PRO A 114 4.48 -12.31 -11.10
N GLU A 115 4.99 -13.15 -11.99
CA GLU A 115 6.15 -14.02 -11.74
C GLU A 115 7.50 -13.28 -11.71
N GLU A 116 7.55 -12.04 -12.20
CA GLU A 116 8.76 -11.19 -12.22
C GLU A 116 8.80 -10.23 -11.01
N ILE A 117 7.74 -10.21 -10.21
CA ILE A 117 7.62 -9.35 -9.04
C ILE A 117 7.89 -10.14 -7.79
N ASP A 118 8.53 -9.47 -6.83
CA ASP A 118 8.79 -10.05 -5.53
C ASP A 118 7.51 -10.58 -4.83
N PRO A 119 7.56 -11.78 -4.22
CA PRO A 119 6.43 -12.35 -3.49
C PRO A 119 5.86 -11.44 -2.39
N GLU A 120 6.64 -10.53 -1.80
CA GLU A 120 6.16 -9.53 -0.84
C GLU A 120 5.08 -8.61 -1.45
N VAL A 121 5.12 -8.39 -2.76
CA VAL A 121 4.15 -7.55 -3.47
C VAL A 121 2.97 -8.38 -3.98
N THR A 122 3.22 -9.51 -4.63
CA THR A 122 2.16 -10.35 -5.22
C THR A 122 1.34 -11.08 -4.17
N GLY A 123 1.95 -11.42 -3.03
CA GLY A 123 1.32 -12.09 -1.88
C GLY A 123 0.21 -11.30 -1.19
N ARG A 124 0.10 -10.00 -1.45
CA ARG A 124 -0.80 -9.10 -0.71
C ARG A 124 -2.26 -9.21 -1.12
N VAL A 125 -2.54 -9.73 -2.32
CA VAL A 125 -3.91 -9.96 -2.81
C VAL A 125 -4.09 -11.45 -3.15
N PRO A 126 -4.56 -12.28 -2.21
CA PRO A 126 -4.76 -13.71 -2.44
C PRO A 126 -6.09 -13.99 -3.14
N VAL A 127 -6.26 -15.23 -3.61
CA VAL A 127 -7.58 -15.81 -3.89
C VAL A 127 -8.16 -16.30 -2.56
N VAL A 128 -9.37 -15.86 -2.21
CA VAL A 128 -9.99 -16.14 -0.91
C VAL A 128 -11.14 -17.12 -1.08
N LEU A 129 -11.07 -18.28 -0.42
CA LEU A 129 -12.09 -19.33 -0.52
C LEU A 129 -13.24 -19.06 0.48
N SER A 130 -13.86 -17.89 0.38
CA SER A 130 -15.00 -17.48 1.19
C SER A 130 -16.00 -16.64 0.39
N ASN A 131 -17.15 -16.30 1.01
CA ASN A 131 -18.10 -15.31 0.48
C ASN A 131 -17.92 -13.93 1.14
N ASP A 132 -16.85 -13.73 1.89
CA ASP A 132 -16.57 -12.43 2.48
C ASP A 132 -15.91 -11.52 1.44
N ASP A 133 -16.59 -10.42 1.12
CA ASP A 133 -16.18 -9.45 0.10
C ASP A 133 -15.36 -8.29 0.70
N ARG A 134 -15.01 -8.33 1.99
CA ARG A 134 -14.10 -7.34 2.59
C ARG A 134 -12.70 -7.50 1.99
N TYR A 135 -12.11 -6.37 1.59
CA TYR A 135 -10.77 -6.33 1.00
C TYR A 135 -9.69 -6.70 2.02
N PHE A 136 -9.87 -6.22 3.25
CA PHE A 136 -9.03 -6.52 4.40
C PHE A 136 -9.78 -7.45 5.35
N GLN A 137 -9.05 -8.39 5.96
CA GLN A 137 -9.61 -9.38 6.89
C GLN A 137 -9.18 -9.13 8.34
N ASP A 138 -8.40 -8.08 8.55
CA ASP A 138 -7.89 -7.62 9.83
C ASP A 138 -9.02 -7.34 10.84
N THR A 139 -8.67 -7.50 12.11
CA THR A 139 -9.56 -7.35 13.26
C THR A 139 -10.09 -5.91 13.39
N TYR A 140 -9.21 -4.92 13.29
CA TYR A 140 -9.57 -3.50 13.42
C TYR A 140 -9.57 -2.84 12.04
N GLN A 141 -10.73 -2.38 11.58
CA GLN A 141 -10.89 -1.69 10.29
C GLN A 141 -11.68 -0.39 10.46
N ALA A 142 -11.01 0.74 10.23
CA ALA A 142 -11.60 2.04 10.48
C ALA A 142 -10.90 3.14 9.68
N VAL A 143 -11.53 4.31 9.59
CA VAL A 143 -10.88 5.54 9.12
C VAL A 143 -10.96 6.61 10.22
N PRO A 144 -9.96 7.50 10.33
CA PRO A 144 -10.01 8.58 11.31
C PRO A 144 -11.24 9.47 11.07
N LEU A 145 -12.07 9.69 12.08
CA LEU A 145 -13.34 10.41 11.97
C LEU A 145 -13.18 11.82 11.40
N ARG A 146 -12.05 12.47 11.72
CA ARG A 146 -11.68 13.81 11.23
C ARG A 146 -10.56 13.79 10.19
N GLY A 147 -10.35 12.66 9.52
CA GLY A 147 -9.30 12.46 8.53
C GLY A 147 -7.89 12.36 9.12
N TYR A 148 -6.95 11.86 8.30
CA TYR A 148 -5.56 11.62 8.71
C TYR A 148 -4.83 12.90 9.12
N THR A 149 -5.07 14.02 8.44
CA THR A 149 -4.46 15.31 8.83
C THR A 149 -4.86 15.72 10.25
N GLY A 150 -6.13 15.52 10.64
CA GLY A 150 -6.58 15.81 12.00
C GLY A 150 -5.94 14.90 13.05
N MET A 151 -5.69 13.64 12.70
CA MET A 151 -5.00 12.69 13.57
C MET A 151 -3.51 13.05 13.72
N ILE A 152 -2.79 13.26 12.62
CA ILE A 152 -1.37 13.64 12.62
C ILE A 152 -1.16 14.98 13.32
N GLY A 153 -2.06 15.96 13.10
CA GLY A 153 -2.03 17.23 13.81
C GLY A 153 -2.04 17.08 15.33
N ARG A 154 -2.85 16.13 15.86
CA ARG A 154 -2.86 15.82 17.30
C ARG A 154 -1.63 15.06 17.77
N MET A 155 -1.02 14.22 16.94
CA MET A 155 0.25 13.56 17.29
C MET A 155 1.39 14.57 17.46
N LEU A 156 1.40 15.61 16.63
CA LEU A 156 2.46 16.62 16.60
C LEU A 156 2.20 17.79 17.57
N ASP A 157 1.03 17.85 18.19
CA ASP A 157 0.63 18.91 19.13
C ASP A 157 1.20 18.66 20.54
N HIS A 158 2.51 18.84 20.67
CA HIS A 158 3.21 18.73 21.94
C HIS A 158 4.26 19.85 22.06
N PRO A 159 4.43 20.50 23.23
CA PRO A 159 5.33 21.66 23.38
C PRO A 159 6.79 21.40 23.00
N ASN A 160 7.25 20.14 23.13
CA ASN A 160 8.61 19.73 22.76
C ASN A 160 8.79 19.45 21.26
N ILE A 161 7.71 19.40 20.47
CA ILE A 161 7.77 19.19 19.02
C ILE A 161 7.77 20.56 18.34
N LYS A 162 8.78 20.78 17.50
CA LYS A 162 8.86 21.96 16.62
C LYS A 162 8.76 21.46 15.18
N LEU A 163 7.95 22.14 14.37
CA LEU A 163 7.70 21.77 12.99
C LEU A 163 8.36 22.77 12.05
N MET A 164 9.07 22.25 11.07
CA MET A 164 9.60 23.00 9.94
C MET A 164 9.08 22.33 8.67
N LEU A 165 8.23 23.05 7.94
CA LEU A 165 7.57 22.58 6.72
C LEU A 165 8.15 23.31 5.51
N ASN A 166 8.00 22.75 4.31
CA ASN A 166 8.62 23.26 3.08
C ASN A 166 10.14 23.42 3.23
N THR A 167 10.78 22.41 3.82
CA THR A 167 12.22 22.39 4.06
C THR A 167 12.72 21.01 3.74
N SER A 168 13.57 20.91 2.73
CA SER A 168 14.24 19.67 2.42
C SER A 168 15.34 19.38 3.45
N HIS A 169 15.65 18.11 3.66
CA HIS A 169 16.63 17.73 4.67
C HIS A 169 18.03 18.27 4.34
N ASP A 170 18.43 18.30 3.08
CA ASP A 170 19.73 18.80 2.60
C ASP A 170 19.93 20.31 2.85
N GLU A 171 18.86 21.08 3.08
CA GLU A 171 18.96 22.49 3.51
C GLU A 171 19.46 22.63 4.95
N VAL A 172 19.27 21.59 5.77
CA VAL A 172 19.43 21.66 7.23
C VAL A 172 20.31 20.56 7.81
N LEU A 173 20.62 19.53 7.03
CA LEU A 173 21.32 18.32 7.43
C LEU A 173 22.58 18.11 6.57
N GLU A 174 23.72 17.93 7.22
CA GLU A 174 24.98 17.54 6.57
C GLU A 174 25.56 16.29 7.28
N LEU A 175 25.93 15.29 6.50
CA LEU A 175 26.61 14.08 6.97
C LEU A 175 28.07 14.13 6.51
N ARG A 176 29.02 14.17 7.45
CA ARG A 176 30.46 14.26 7.13
C ARG A 176 31.31 13.55 8.17
N ASP A 177 32.25 12.74 7.71
CA ASP A 177 33.25 12.05 8.55
C ASP A 177 32.64 11.30 9.76
N GLY A 178 31.52 10.59 9.54
CA GLY A 178 30.78 9.87 10.59
C GLY A 178 30.03 10.76 11.58
N SER A 179 30.00 12.07 11.35
CA SER A 179 29.32 13.06 12.19
C SER A 179 28.11 13.66 11.46
N ILE A 180 27.06 13.95 12.23
CA ILE A 180 25.83 14.57 11.75
C ILE A 180 25.83 16.04 12.18
N PHE A 181 25.55 16.95 11.25
CA PHE A 181 25.37 18.38 11.52
C PHE A 181 23.95 18.79 11.19
N VAL A 182 23.31 19.53 12.10
CA VAL A 182 21.98 20.11 11.92
C VAL A 182 22.09 21.61 12.02
N MET A 183 21.63 22.35 11.00
CA MET A 183 21.74 23.81 10.91
C MET A 183 23.19 24.32 11.11
N GLY A 184 24.16 23.59 10.54
CA GLY A 184 25.58 23.93 10.61
C GLY A 184 26.27 23.62 11.95
N SER A 185 25.58 23.00 12.92
CA SER A 185 26.15 22.62 14.22
C SER A 185 26.18 21.10 14.38
N GLU A 186 27.27 20.57 14.96
CA GLU A 186 27.38 19.14 15.25
C GLU A 186 26.22 18.70 16.17
N PHE A 187 25.47 17.71 15.72
CA PHE A 187 24.30 17.18 16.40
C PHE A 187 24.62 15.81 16.99
N ARG A 188 24.64 15.74 18.33
CA ARG A 188 24.94 14.51 19.08
C ARG A 188 23.71 13.72 19.53
N GLY A 189 22.51 14.24 19.26
CA GLY A 189 21.27 13.53 19.50
C GLY A 189 21.03 12.44 18.45
N LYS A 190 19.95 11.66 18.61
CA LYS A 190 19.53 10.70 17.59
C LYS A 190 18.82 11.42 16.44
N LEU A 191 19.29 11.21 15.22
CA LEU A 191 18.60 11.63 13.99
C LEU A 191 17.75 10.46 13.49
N VAL A 192 16.43 10.63 13.51
CA VAL A 192 15.51 9.68 12.88
C VAL A 192 15.25 10.16 11.45
N PHE A 193 15.69 9.38 10.46
CA PHE A 193 15.51 9.68 9.05
C PHE A 193 14.51 8.71 8.40
N THR A 194 13.50 9.27 7.74
CA THR A 194 12.38 8.52 7.15
C THR A 194 12.24 8.71 5.63
N GLY A 195 13.10 9.57 5.04
CA GLY A 195 13.17 9.81 3.60
C GLY A 195 13.92 8.71 2.85
N LYS A 196 14.18 8.90 1.56
CA LYS A 196 14.89 7.89 0.77
C LYS A 196 16.38 7.87 1.16
N ILE A 197 16.90 6.68 1.47
CA ILE A 197 18.28 6.50 1.94
C ILE A 197 19.33 6.90 0.89
N ASP A 198 19.04 6.66 -0.39
CA ASP A 198 19.90 7.05 -1.50
C ASP A 198 20.05 8.57 -1.59
N GLU A 199 18.96 9.31 -1.38
CA GLU A 199 18.95 10.77 -1.33
C GLU A 199 19.77 11.31 -0.15
N LEU A 200 19.67 10.70 1.05
CA LEU A 200 20.46 11.08 2.23
C LEU A 200 21.97 11.06 1.95
N PHE A 201 22.42 10.13 1.09
CA PHE A 201 23.82 9.99 0.68
C PHE A 201 24.09 10.54 -0.72
N ASN A 202 23.32 11.54 -1.17
CA ASN A 202 23.51 12.25 -2.43
C ASN A 202 23.63 11.32 -3.65
N TYR A 203 22.88 10.21 -3.63
CA TYR A 203 22.84 9.23 -4.72
C TYR A 203 24.22 8.63 -5.07
N ARG A 204 25.11 8.49 -4.08
CA ARG A 204 26.51 8.04 -4.27
C ARG A 204 26.65 6.73 -5.05
N TYR A 205 25.66 5.83 -4.98
CA TYR A 205 25.63 4.56 -5.70
C TYR A 205 24.54 4.48 -6.78
N GLY A 206 23.91 5.60 -7.11
CA GLY A 206 22.76 5.69 -8.01
C GLY A 206 21.42 5.81 -7.27
N GLU A 207 20.36 6.04 -8.03
CA GLU A 207 19.00 6.18 -7.51
C GLU A 207 18.36 4.80 -7.31
N LEU A 208 17.83 4.54 -6.12
CA LEU A 208 17.02 3.35 -5.87
C LEU A 208 15.69 3.51 -6.64
N PRO A 209 15.25 2.51 -7.42
CA PRO A 209 14.09 2.66 -8.27
C PRO A 209 12.78 2.54 -7.50
N TYR A 210 11.84 3.42 -7.79
CA TYR A 210 10.49 3.38 -7.25
C TYR A 210 9.45 3.44 -8.37
N ARG A 211 8.26 2.90 -8.11
CA ARG A 211 7.04 3.28 -8.83
C ARG A 211 6.43 4.52 -8.19
N SER A 212 5.77 5.31 -9.01
CA SER A 212 4.97 6.48 -8.64
C SER A 212 3.54 6.35 -9.19
N LEU A 213 2.69 7.31 -8.85
CA LEU A 213 1.32 7.40 -9.31
C LEU A 213 0.98 8.85 -9.69
N ASP A 214 0.40 9.04 -10.87
CA ASP A 214 -0.27 10.26 -11.27
C ASP A 214 -1.76 10.18 -10.87
N PHE A 215 -2.18 11.10 -10.00
CA PHE A 215 -3.52 11.17 -9.42
C PHE A 215 -4.37 12.23 -10.13
N ARG A 216 -5.34 11.80 -10.93
CA ARG A 216 -6.24 12.71 -11.67
C ARG A 216 -7.59 12.81 -10.99
N PHE A 217 -7.82 13.94 -10.35
CA PHE A 217 -9.07 14.24 -9.65
C PHE A 217 -10.14 14.76 -10.60
N GLU A 218 -11.36 14.26 -10.46
CA GLU A 218 -12.53 14.71 -11.23
C GLU A 218 -13.69 14.98 -10.28
N ALA A 219 -14.37 16.12 -10.46
CA ALA A 219 -15.58 16.47 -9.73
C ALA A 219 -16.80 16.26 -10.63
N HIS A 220 -17.84 15.63 -10.09
CA HIS A 220 -19.06 15.28 -10.82
C HIS A 220 -20.29 15.83 -10.10
N ASP A 221 -21.26 16.32 -10.88
CA ASP A 221 -22.54 16.86 -10.38
C ASP A 221 -23.57 15.75 -10.20
N MET A 222 -23.21 14.78 -9.34
CA MET A 222 -24.07 13.69 -8.91
C MET A 222 -23.70 13.24 -7.51
N GLU A 223 -24.65 12.57 -6.84
CA GLU A 223 -24.42 12.08 -5.49
C GLU A 223 -23.39 10.93 -5.47
N TRP A 224 -23.52 9.90 -6.30
CA TRP A 224 -22.57 8.79 -6.31
C TRP A 224 -22.12 8.50 -7.73
N PHE A 225 -20.81 8.47 -7.95
CA PHE A 225 -20.22 8.14 -9.26
C PHE A 225 -20.17 6.64 -9.48
N GLN A 226 -19.88 5.87 -8.43
CA GLN A 226 -19.73 4.42 -8.49
C GLN A 226 -20.28 3.73 -7.25
N GLU A 227 -20.58 2.44 -7.37
CA GLU A 227 -21.25 1.64 -6.33
C GLU A 227 -20.34 1.23 -5.15
N ALA A 228 -19.02 1.32 -5.31
CA ALA A 228 -18.05 1.00 -4.27
C ALA A 228 -16.99 2.09 -4.12
N ALA A 229 -16.31 2.12 -2.98
CA ALA A 229 -15.24 3.09 -2.72
C ALA A 229 -14.12 3.03 -3.76
N THR A 230 -13.78 1.82 -4.24
CA THR A 230 -12.74 1.60 -5.23
C THR A 230 -13.22 0.58 -6.25
N ILE A 231 -13.04 0.91 -7.54
CA ILE A 231 -13.21 -0.04 -8.64
C ILE A 231 -11.87 -0.18 -9.37
N ASN A 232 -11.35 -1.39 -9.40
CA ASN A 232 -10.17 -1.76 -10.17
C ASN A 232 -10.57 -2.12 -11.60
N TYR A 233 -9.71 -1.79 -12.56
CA TYR A 233 -9.90 -2.08 -13.97
C TYR A 233 -8.72 -2.91 -14.48
N PRO A 234 -8.64 -4.22 -14.20
CA PRO A 234 -7.47 -5.03 -14.58
C PRO A 234 -7.15 -5.00 -16.08
N ASN A 235 -8.20 -5.08 -16.92
CA ASN A 235 -8.06 -5.34 -18.36
C ASN A 235 -8.43 -4.15 -19.26
N ASN A 236 -8.84 -3.03 -18.67
CA ASN A 236 -9.36 -1.87 -19.39
C ASN A 236 -8.66 -0.60 -18.92
N TYR A 237 -8.59 0.40 -19.80
CA TYR A 237 -8.04 1.74 -19.54
C TYR A 237 -6.56 1.76 -19.10
N ASP A 238 -5.96 2.94 -19.17
CA ASP A 238 -4.57 3.16 -18.76
C ASP A 238 -4.42 3.32 -17.23
N TYR A 239 -5.48 3.79 -16.55
CA TYR A 239 -5.50 3.84 -15.08
C TYR A 239 -5.73 2.46 -14.48
N THR A 240 -5.24 2.22 -13.26
CA THR A 240 -5.46 0.95 -12.54
C THR A 240 -6.80 0.91 -11.84
N ARG A 241 -7.22 2.02 -11.23
CA ARG A 241 -8.44 2.09 -10.44
C ARG A 241 -9.01 3.50 -10.35
N ILE A 242 -10.29 3.55 -9.99
CA ILE A 242 -11.00 4.77 -9.58
C ILE A 242 -11.39 4.66 -8.11
N THR A 243 -11.10 5.69 -7.34
CA THR A 243 -11.54 5.84 -5.95
C THR A 243 -12.54 6.98 -5.82
N GLU A 244 -13.67 6.72 -5.17
CA GLU A 244 -14.65 7.72 -4.77
C GLU A 244 -14.60 7.92 -3.24
N PHE A 245 -13.99 9.03 -2.80
CA PHE A 245 -13.69 9.26 -1.38
C PHE A 245 -14.92 9.38 -0.48
N LYS A 246 -16.08 9.69 -1.05
CA LYS A 246 -17.32 9.86 -0.29
C LYS A 246 -17.80 8.54 0.33
N HIS A 247 -17.36 7.39 -0.17
CA HIS A 247 -17.60 6.09 0.50
C HIS A 247 -16.74 5.93 1.76
N LEU A 248 -15.53 6.50 1.78
CA LEU A 248 -14.62 6.47 2.94
C LEU A 248 -15.05 7.50 3.99
N HIS A 249 -15.31 8.73 3.54
CA HIS A 249 -15.69 9.87 4.36
C HIS A 249 -17.04 10.45 3.91
N PRO A 250 -18.17 9.77 4.18
CA PRO A 250 -19.50 10.26 3.84
C PRO A 250 -19.79 11.68 4.29
N VAL A 251 -20.25 12.46 3.33
CA VAL A 251 -20.76 13.81 3.49
C VAL A 251 -22.06 13.93 2.69
N ARG A 252 -23.05 14.68 3.18
CA ARG A 252 -24.25 14.97 2.39
C ARG A 252 -23.89 16.01 1.32
N SER A 253 -23.97 15.62 0.05
CA SER A 253 -23.58 16.46 -1.08
C SER A 253 -24.15 15.89 -2.37
N ASP A 254 -24.78 16.74 -3.19
CA ASP A 254 -25.26 16.41 -4.54
C ASP A 254 -24.12 16.33 -5.57
N ARG A 255 -22.87 16.47 -5.10
CA ARG A 255 -21.64 16.34 -5.88
C ARG A 255 -20.72 15.29 -5.26
N THR A 256 -19.84 14.75 -6.08
CA THR A 256 -18.81 13.79 -5.66
C THR A 256 -17.47 14.09 -6.32
N VAL A 257 -16.40 13.59 -5.71
CA VAL A 257 -15.03 13.69 -6.24
C VAL A 257 -14.43 12.31 -6.30
N ILE A 258 -13.93 11.95 -7.47
CA ILE A 258 -13.19 10.73 -7.72
C ILE A 258 -11.72 11.04 -7.99
N VAL A 259 -10.87 10.02 -7.89
CA VAL A 259 -9.51 10.04 -8.41
C VAL A 259 -9.27 8.82 -9.29
N LYS A 260 -8.68 9.05 -10.46
CA LYS A 260 -8.10 8.01 -11.33
C LYS A 260 -6.61 7.91 -11.05
N GLU A 261 -6.12 6.68 -10.87
CA GLU A 261 -4.71 6.40 -10.55
C GLU A 261 -3.97 5.85 -11.77
N TYR A 262 -2.94 6.57 -12.23
CA TYR A 262 -2.12 6.20 -13.38
C TYR A 262 -0.71 5.82 -12.90
N PRO A 263 -0.33 4.53 -12.96
CA PRO A 263 1.01 4.11 -12.58
C PRO A 263 2.07 4.68 -13.51
N CYS A 264 3.15 5.18 -12.93
CA CYS A 264 4.31 5.67 -13.65
C CYS A 264 5.60 5.31 -12.91
N SER A 265 6.75 5.50 -13.57
CA SER A 265 8.03 5.37 -12.89
C SER A 265 8.28 6.62 -12.05
N HIS A 266 8.96 6.44 -10.92
CA HIS A 266 9.45 7.57 -10.14
C HIS A 266 10.50 8.34 -10.95
N VAL A 267 10.39 9.67 -10.98
CA VAL A 267 11.35 10.58 -11.58
C VAL A 267 11.66 11.69 -10.59
N ARG A 268 12.92 11.79 -10.19
CA ARG A 268 13.39 12.74 -9.18
C ARG A 268 13.04 14.19 -9.57
N GLY A 269 12.41 14.90 -8.64
CA GLY A 269 12.00 16.30 -8.83
C GLY A 269 10.70 16.47 -9.64
N GLU A 270 10.12 15.39 -10.17
CA GLU A 270 8.88 15.44 -10.95
C GLU A 270 7.71 14.80 -10.21
N ASN A 271 7.92 13.64 -9.56
CA ASN A 271 6.85 12.93 -8.85
C ASN A 271 7.36 12.26 -7.56
N GLU A 272 6.42 11.71 -6.79
CA GLU A 272 6.68 11.13 -5.48
C GLU A 272 7.07 9.66 -5.56
N ALA A 273 8.06 9.23 -4.78
CA ALA A 273 8.41 7.82 -4.64
C ALA A 273 7.32 7.10 -3.82
N CYS A 274 6.52 6.24 -4.46
CA CYS A 274 5.40 5.57 -3.81
C CYS A 274 5.72 4.13 -3.38
N TYR A 275 6.28 3.33 -4.29
CA TYR A 275 6.51 1.91 -4.06
C TYR A 275 7.93 1.50 -4.43
N PRO A 276 8.71 0.90 -3.51
CA PRO A 276 10.03 0.38 -3.85
C PRO A 276 9.91 -0.76 -4.86
N ILE A 277 10.89 -0.87 -5.77
CA ILE A 277 10.99 -1.99 -6.72
C ILE A 277 12.05 -2.96 -6.20
N PHE A 278 11.66 -4.21 -5.99
CA PHE A 278 12.53 -5.24 -5.42
C PHE A 278 13.09 -6.14 -6.52
N THR A 279 14.34 -5.88 -6.91
CA THR A 279 15.18 -6.80 -7.68
C THR A 279 16.44 -7.14 -6.89
N GLU A 280 17.17 -8.19 -7.29
CA GLU A 280 18.44 -8.51 -6.64
C GLU A 280 19.44 -7.34 -6.76
N GLU A 281 19.49 -6.65 -7.91
CA GLU A 281 20.38 -5.49 -8.06
C GLU A 281 20.01 -4.35 -7.10
N THR A 282 18.71 -4.07 -6.93
CA THR A 282 18.25 -3.00 -6.02
C THR A 282 18.52 -3.35 -4.56
N ARG A 283 18.43 -4.63 -4.19
CA ARG A 283 18.76 -5.11 -2.84
C ARG A 283 20.24 -4.92 -2.56
N GLU A 284 21.10 -5.24 -3.51
CA GLU A 284 22.54 -5.02 -3.38
C GLU A 284 22.88 -3.53 -3.27
N MET A 285 22.26 -2.67 -4.10
CA MET A 285 22.42 -1.22 -3.99
C MET A 285 21.98 -0.69 -2.63
N TYR A 286 20.82 -1.13 -2.13
CA TYR A 286 20.32 -0.76 -0.82
C TYR A 286 21.26 -1.19 0.32
N ARG A 287 21.83 -2.42 0.26
CA ARG A 287 22.83 -2.88 1.23
C ARG A 287 24.05 -1.94 1.28
N ARG A 288 24.53 -1.46 0.14
CA ARG A 288 25.66 -0.50 0.10
C ARG A 288 25.32 0.83 0.77
N TYR A 289 24.06 1.30 0.65
CA TYR A 289 23.62 2.48 1.38
C TYR A 289 23.50 2.24 2.88
N LEU A 290 23.10 1.03 3.32
CA LEU A 290 23.12 0.66 4.73
C LEU A 290 24.53 0.63 5.30
N GLU A 291 25.52 0.17 4.53
CA GLU A 291 26.93 0.22 4.96
C GLU A 291 27.42 1.67 5.17
N LEU A 292 27.00 2.62 4.32
CA LEU A 292 27.29 4.05 4.55
C LEU A 292 26.59 4.60 5.79
N ALA A 293 25.35 4.17 6.03
CA ALA A 293 24.60 4.59 7.21
C ALA A 293 25.21 4.07 8.51
N ALA A 294 25.89 2.92 8.47
CA ALA A 294 26.55 2.32 9.63
C ALA A 294 27.72 3.15 10.17
N ASP A 295 28.27 4.08 9.37
CA ASP A 295 29.32 5.01 9.83
C ASP A 295 28.79 6.09 10.80
N TYR A 296 27.46 6.16 11.02
CA TYR A 296 26.81 7.20 11.82
C TYR A 296 26.04 6.58 13.01
N ASP A 297 26.70 6.47 14.17
CA ASP A 297 26.16 5.84 15.39
C ASP A 297 24.84 6.44 15.92
N ASN A 298 24.55 7.69 15.55
CA ASN A 298 23.36 8.41 15.96
C ASN A 298 22.32 8.57 14.84
N LEU A 299 22.49 7.91 13.70
CA LEU A 299 21.48 7.81 12.63
C LEU A 299 20.56 6.61 12.88
N VAL A 300 19.25 6.84 12.79
CA VAL A 300 18.22 5.82 12.87
C VAL A 300 17.37 5.89 11.61
N LEU A 301 17.41 4.82 10.81
CA LEU A 301 16.60 4.68 9.61
C LEU A 301 15.29 3.95 9.95
N VAL A 302 14.15 4.53 9.60
CA VAL A 302 12.85 3.89 9.80
C VAL A 302 11.84 4.44 8.79
N GLY A 303 11.01 3.58 8.20
CA GLY A 303 10.03 4.04 7.20
C GLY A 303 10.16 3.34 5.87
N ARG A 304 9.06 3.38 5.09
CA ARG A 304 8.98 2.81 3.74
C ARG A 304 10.17 3.21 2.86
N LEU A 305 10.56 4.48 2.88
CA LEU A 305 11.62 5.02 2.02
C LEU A 305 13.02 4.77 2.60
N ALA A 306 13.19 4.95 3.92
CA ALA A 306 14.48 4.78 4.58
C ALA A 306 14.89 3.30 4.67
N GLU A 307 13.91 2.41 4.92
CA GLU A 307 14.13 0.96 5.01
C GLU A 307 13.92 0.24 3.66
N TYR A 308 13.57 0.98 2.59
CA TYR A 308 13.27 0.47 1.25
C TYR A 308 12.32 -0.75 1.28
N ARG A 309 11.14 -0.58 1.89
CA ARG A 309 10.18 -1.66 2.20
C ARG A 309 8.74 -1.28 1.95
N TYR A 310 7.88 -2.23 1.59
CA TYR A 310 6.48 -1.94 1.29
C TYR A 310 5.58 -2.12 2.53
N TYR A 311 5.61 -1.14 3.42
CA TYR A 311 4.78 -1.14 4.64
C TYR A 311 3.34 -0.67 4.42
N ASP A 312 2.37 -1.31 5.06
CA ASP A 312 1.08 -0.69 5.37
C ASP A 312 1.20 0.33 6.51
N MET A 313 0.13 1.11 6.74
CA MET A 313 0.13 2.16 7.75
C MET A 313 0.29 1.61 9.17
N ASP A 314 -0.32 0.47 9.46
CA ASP A 314 -0.21 -0.16 10.77
C ASP A 314 1.15 -0.82 10.98
N ASP A 315 1.70 -1.48 9.96
CA ASP A 315 3.05 -2.02 9.98
C ASP A 315 4.09 -0.95 10.29
N ILE A 316 4.01 0.22 9.63
CA ILE A 316 4.98 1.28 9.90
C ILE A 316 4.78 1.92 11.27
N VAL A 317 3.56 1.99 11.79
CA VAL A 317 3.34 2.46 13.16
C VAL A 317 3.90 1.44 14.16
N LYS A 318 3.64 0.15 13.97
CA LYS A 318 4.23 -0.94 14.75
C LYS A 318 5.75 -0.84 14.76
N ARG A 319 6.36 -0.78 13.57
CA ARG A 319 7.81 -0.66 13.40
C ARG A 319 8.37 0.58 14.09
N SER A 320 7.70 1.73 13.98
CA SER A 320 8.12 2.97 14.64
C SER A 320 8.07 2.85 16.18
N LEU A 321 7.04 2.19 16.73
CA LEU A 321 6.92 1.95 18.17
C LEU A 321 8.00 0.99 18.69
N ASP A 322 8.43 0.03 17.88
CA ASP A 322 9.52 -0.90 18.23
C ASP A 322 10.87 -0.19 18.19
N VAL A 323 11.16 0.56 17.11
CA VAL A 323 12.39 1.37 17.00
C VAL A 323 12.49 2.35 18.16
N PHE A 324 11.39 2.99 18.56
CA PHE A 324 11.38 3.88 19.71
C PHE A 324 11.80 3.15 21.01
N ARG A 325 11.31 1.92 21.23
CA ARG A 325 11.66 1.09 22.39
C ARG A 325 13.10 0.58 22.37
N GLU A 326 13.62 0.27 21.19
CA GLU A 326 14.94 -0.36 21.01
C GLU A 326 16.09 0.64 20.95
N MET A 327 15.87 1.81 20.36
CA MET A 327 16.96 2.69 19.93
C MET A 327 16.87 4.13 20.47
N ILE A 328 15.72 4.52 21.04
CA ILE A 328 15.44 5.91 21.43
C ILE A 328 15.17 6.04 22.94
N LEU A 329 14.38 5.13 23.51
CA LEU A 329 14.23 4.96 24.96
C LEU A 329 15.55 4.54 25.60
#